data_AF-A0A2S7ZRI1-F1
#
_entry.id   AF-A0A2S7ZRI1-F1
#
_cell.length_a   1.000
_cell.length_b   1.000
_cell.length_c   1.000
_cell.angle_alpha   90.00
_cell.angle_beta   90.00
_cell.angle_gamma   90.00
#
_symmetry.space_group_name_H-M   'P 1'
#
loop_
_entity.id
_entity.type
_entity.pdbx_description
1 polymer ?
#
loop_
_entity_poly.entity_id
_entity_poly.type
_entity_poly.pdbx_seq_one_letter_code
_entity_poly.pdbx_strand_id
1 'polypeptide(L)'
;MKQNILIGLLLAFTMMLITACGSTGNNASKFEGTWIAYDKNKGVSELKVESLNKQAIVSLTNYNYKALMDSSSSGIFDAQMLRKTGETATVHADYLLQRKNGAIYNVVGNVSNNRIMLNTDNINMSILYNEKDDTLIIEDIVFHKQSDDNSVKTYLPKMQDAIKNSNIEKNKEYMKDSFQKPTIQFDFTYDDSILDGAH
;
A
#
# COMPACT_ATOMS: atom_id res chain seq x y z
N MET A 1 30.30 -74.16 -24.55
CA MET A 1 30.23 -73.21 -23.42
C MET A 1 29.23 -72.14 -23.79
N LYS A 2 27.94 -72.28 -23.47
CA LYS A 2 27.23 -71.77 -22.27
C LYS A 2 27.56 -70.32 -21.90
N GLN A 3 26.64 -69.41 -22.24
CA GLN A 3 25.96 -68.51 -21.29
C GLN A 3 24.64 -68.02 -21.89
N ASN A 4 23.53 -68.45 -21.28
CA ASN A 4 22.21 -67.83 -21.37
C ASN A 4 22.15 -66.68 -20.35
N ILE A 5 21.32 -65.66 -20.60
CA ILE A 5 20.40 -64.92 -19.70
C ILE A 5 19.74 -63.86 -20.62
N LEU A 6 18.49 -63.93 -21.10
CA LEU A 6 17.15 -64.06 -20.52
C LEU A 6 16.49 -62.70 -20.14
N ILE A 7 15.44 -62.37 -20.91
CA ILE A 7 14.20 -61.61 -20.60
C ILE A 7 14.27 -60.08 -20.38
N GLY A 8 13.33 -59.36 -21.00
CA GLY A 8 12.89 -58.06 -20.47
C GLY A 8 12.00 -57.15 -21.32
N LEU A 9 10.83 -57.63 -21.74
CA LEU A 9 9.58 -56.86 -21.94
C LEU A 9 9.53 -55.60 -22.84
N LEU A 10 8.73 -55.74 -23.90
CA LEU A 10 7.98 -54.73 -24.63
C LEU A 10 7.14 -53.83 -23.69
N LEU A 11 7.19 -52.50 -23.86
CA LEU A 11 6.12 -51.58 -23.44
C LEU A 11 6.10 -50.34 -24.34
N ALA A 12 5.21 -50.39 -25.33
CA ALA A 12 4.64 -49.20 -25.97
C ALA A 12 3.72 -48.48 -24.97
N PHE A 13 3.36 -47.23 -25.30
CA PHE A 13 2.41 -46.37 -24.58
C PHE A 13 2.98 -45.82 -23.27
N THR A 14 3.19 -44.51 -23.10
CA THR A 14 2.16 -43.48 -23.26
C THR A 14 2.80 -42.14 -23.62
N MET A 15 2.20 -41.46 -24.59
CA MET A 15 2.22 -40.01 -24.66
C MET A 15 1.93 -39.47 -23.25
N MET A 16 2.89 -38.79 -22.64
CA MET A 16 2.58 -37.82 -21.60
C MET A 16 1.75 -36.73 -22.27
N LEU A 17 0.44 -36.96 -22.37
CA LEU A 17 -0.51 -35.89 -22.22
C LEU A 17 -0.21 -35.29 -20.86
N ILE A 18 0.61 -34.24 -20.86
CA ILE A 18 0.55 -33.24 -19.82
C ILE A 18 -0.90 -32.77 -19.90
N THR A 19 -1.74 -33.35 -19.06
CA THR A 19 -2.94 -32.70 -18.58
C THR A 19 -2.45 -31.43 -17.93
N ALA A 20 -2.24 -30.39 -18.75
CA ALA A 20 -2.60 -29.05 -18.37
C ALA A 20 -4.12 -29.09 -18.15
N CYS A 21 -4.50 -29.71 -17.03
CA CYS A 21 -5.73 -29.43 -16.35
C CYS A 21 -5.51 -28.02 -15.80
N GLY A 22 -5.46 -27.04 -16.70
CA GLY A 22 -5.74 -25.67 -16.36
C GLY A 22 -7.14 -25.74 -15.79
N SER A 23 -7.24 -25.74 -14.46
CA SER A 23 -8.48 -25.35 -13.85
C SER A 23 -8.67 -23.90 -14.26
N THR A 24 -9.33 -23.68 -15.39
CA THR A 24 -10.23 -22.54 -15.60
C THR A 24 -11.37 -22.69 -14.59
N GLY A 25 -10.99 -22.68 -13.31
CA GLY A 25 -11.86 -22.64 -12.17
C GLY A 25 -11.76 -21.22 -11.66
N ASN A 26 -12.91 -20.61 -11.43
CA ASN A 26 -13.07 -19.37 -10.69
C ASN A 26 -12.54 -19.59 -9.25
N ASN A 27 -11.23 -19.72 -9.09
CA ASN A 27 -10.56 -19.93 -7.83
C ASN A 27 -9.97 -18.59 -7.41
N ALA A 28 -10.48 -18.05 -6.31
CA ALA A 28 -10.02 -16.78 -5.78
C ALA A 28 -8.63 -16.86 -5.12
N SER A 29 -8.02 -18.06 -5.02
CA SER A 29 -6.75 -18.27 -4.32
C SER A 29 -5.58 -17.39 -4.79
N LYS A 30 -5.55 -16.98 -6.06
CA LYS A 30 -4.49 -16.08 -6.57
C LYS A 30 -4.60 -14.65 -6.06
N PHE A 31 -5.80 -14.23 -5.66
CA PHE A 31 -6.03 -12.94 -5.03
C PHE A 31 -5.78 -13.00 -3.53
N GLU A 32 -5.75 -14.18 -2.92
CA GLU A 32 -5.62 -14.37 -1.48
C GLU A 32 -4.42 -13.62 -0.89
N GLY A 33 -4.69 -12.91 0.20
CA GLY A 33 -3.69 -12.28 1.05
C GLY A 33 -3.89 -10.79 1.22
N THR A 34 -2.87 -10.16 1.78
CA THR A 34 -2.81 -8.72 1.97
C THR A 34 -1.95 -8.10 0.88
N TRP A 35 -2.40 -6.98 0.34
CA TRP A 35 -1.77 -6.26 -0.76
C TRP A 35 -1.62 -4.80 -0.38
N ILE A 36 -0.45 -4.23 -0.65
CA ILE A 36 -0.07 -2.89 -0.23
C ILE A 36 0.19 -2.03 -1.46
N ALA A 37 -0.37 -0.83 -1.45
CA ALA A 37 -0.05 0.24 -2.38
C ALA A 37 0.39 1.48 -1.61
N TYR A 38 1.31 2.24 -2.18
CA TYR A 38 1.76 3.52 -1.62
C TYR A 38 1.61 4.62 -2.65
N ASP A 39 0.97 5.71 -2.24
CA ASP A 39 0.91 6.95 -2.99
C ASP A 39 1.42 8.08 -2.09
N LYS A 40 2.33 8.90 -2.63
CA LYS A 40 2.99 9.98 -1.87
C LYS A 40 2.01 11.02 -1.28
N ASN A 41 0.83 11.18 -1.88
CA ASN A 41 -0.17 12.17 -1.49
C ASN A 41 -1.31 11.55 -0.69
N LYS A 42 -1.66 10.28 -0.94
CA LYS A 42 -2.79 9.59 -0.29
C LYS A 42 -2.36 8.73 0.91
N GLY A 43 -1.08 8.36 1.01
CA GLY A 43 -0.54 7.49 2.05
C GLY A 43 -0.45 6.04 1.60
N VAL A 44 -0.63 5.10 2.54
CA VAL A 44 -0.59 3.66 2.26
C VAL A 44 -2.00 3.10 2.23
N SER A 45 -2.28 2.26 1.25
CA SER A 45 -3.51 1.48 1.14
C SER A 45 -3.19 0.00 1.32
N GLU A 46 -3.92 -0.66 2.21
CA GLU A 46 -3.86 -2.09 2.49
C GLU A 46 -5.18 -2.73 2.03
N LEU A 47 -5.08 -3.62 1.04
CA LEU A 47 -6.19 -4.40 0.52
C LEU A 47 -6.04 -5.84 1.00
N LYS A 48 -6.96 -6.30 1.85
CA LYS A 48 -7.07 -7.69 2.25
C LYS A 48 -8.10 -8.39 1.38
N VAL A 49 -7.73 -9.54 0.85
CA VAL A 49 -8.61 -10.41 0.07
C VAL A 49 -8.61 -11.80 0.69
N GLU A 50 -9.81 -12.29 1.03
CA GLU A 50 -10.06 -13.61 1.60
C GLU A 50 -10.94 -14.43 0.64
N SER A 51 -10.46 -15.58 0.22
CA SER A 51 -11.01 -16.43 -0.84
C SER A 51 -12.13 -17.31 -0.32
N LEU A 52 -13.28 -17.25 -1.00
CA LEU A 52 -14.47 -18.06 -0.74
C LEU A 52 -14.91 -18.79 -2.02
N ASN A 53 -14.21 -19.85 -2.40
CA ASN A 53 -14.45 -20.59 -3.65
C ASN A 53 -14.45 -19.64 -4.88
N LYS A 54 -15.64 -19.37 -5.44
CA LYS A 54 -15.88 -18.48 -6.60
C LYS A 54 -16.10 -17.02 -6.21
N GLN A 55 -15.95 -16.69 -4.94
CA GLN A 55 -16.10 -15.37 -4.37
C GLN A 55 -14.86 -14.98 -3.57
N ALA A 56 -14.76 -13.72 -3.21
CA ALA A 56 -13.77 -13.23 -2.26
C ALA A 56 -14.38 -12.15 -1.38
N ILE A 57 -14.00 -12.09 -0.10
CA ILE A 57 -14.25 -10.94 0.77
C ILE A 57 -13.10 -9.97 0.58
N VAL A 58 -13.41 -8.71 0.33
CA VAL A 58 -12.42 -7.66 0.11
C VAL A 58 -12.60 -6.54 1.12
N SER A 59 -11.49 -6.12 1.72
CA SER A 59 -11.42 -5.01 2.67
C SER A 59 -10.23 -4.11 2.36
N LEU A 60 -10.48 -2.83 2.15
CA LEU A 60 -9.48 -1.79 1.94
C LEU A 60 -9.35 -0.95 3.20
N THR A 61 -8.13 -0.73 3.66
CA THR A 61 -7.78 0.13 4.78
C THR A 61 -6.75 1.15 4.31
N ASN A 62 -6.91 2.42 4.67
CA ASN A 62 -5.99 3.49 4.34
C ASN A 62 -5.29 4.00 5.59
N TYR A 63 -4.00 4.32 5.44
CA TYR A 63 -3.12 4.85 6.47
C TYR A 63 -2.57 6.20 6.03
N ASN A 64 -2.84 7.24 6.80
CA ASN A 64 -2.29 8.58 6.54
C ASN A 64 -1.98 9.33 7.83
N TYR A 65 -0.95 10.18 7.79
CA TYR A 65 -0.64 11.07 8.90
C TYR A 65 -1.57 12.28 8.90
N LYS A 66 -2.12 12.58 10.08
CA LYS A 66 -2.88 13.80 10.35
C LYS A 66 -2.03 14.74 11.20
N ALA A 67 -1.89 16.00 10.78
CA ALA A 67 -1.28 17.04 11.60
C ALA A 67 -2.10 17.27 12.88
N LEU A 68 -1.42 17.40 14.02
CA LEU A 68 -2.04 17.66 15.32
C LEU A 68 -2.08 19.15 15.66
N MET A 69 -1.29 19.96 14.95
CA MET A 69 -1.18 21.40 15.12
C MET A 69 -1.60 22.14 13.84
N ASP A 70 -2.19 23.31 14.04
CA ASP A 70 -2.39 24.31 12.98
C ASP A 70 -1.22 25.30 12.92
N SER A 71 -1.30 26.27 12.01
CA SER A 71 -0.24 27.27 11.83
C SER A 71 0.01 28.18 13.04
N SER A 72 -0.99 28.33 13.92
CA SER A 72 -0.84 29.16 15.13
C SER A 72 -0.18 28.36 16.24
N SER A 73 -0.69 27.15 16.50
CA SER A 73 -0.22 26.25 17.56
C SER A 73 1.15 25.64 17.30
N SER A 74 1.54 25.47 16.04
CA SER A 74 2.89 25.03 15.66
C SER A 74 3.98 26.10 15.86
N GLY A 75 3.59 27.37 16.05
CA GLY A 75 4.51 28.50 16.11
C GLY A 75 5.04 28.97 14.74
N ILE A 76 4.58 28.39 13.62
CA ILE A 76 5.07 28.79 12.29
C ILE A 76 4.68 30.22 11.93
N PHE A 77 3.50 30.69 12.34
CA PHE A 77 3.10 32.07 12.11
C PHE A 77 4.03 33.06 12.82
N ASP A 78 4.33 32.83 14.10
CA ASP A 78 5.23 33.68 14.87
C ASP A 78 6.66 33.64 14.32
N ALA A 79 7.13 32.44 13.96
CA ALA A 79 8.44 32.24 13.34
C ALA A 79 8.60 33.02 12.02
N GLN A 80 7.56 33.01 11.18
CA GLN A 80 7.54 33.74 9.90
C GLN A 80 7.49 35.26 10.09
N MET A 81 6.89 35.73 11.18
CA MET A 81 6.78 37.16 11.50
C MET A 81 8.00 37.75 12.21
N LEU A 82 9.01 36.92 12.53
CA LEU A 82 10.24 37.39 13.16
C LEU A 82 10.96 38.42 12.30
N ARG A 83 11.20 39.59 12.88
CA ARG A 83 11.70 40.75 12.16
C ARG A 83 13.22 40.90 12.14
N LYS A 84 13.97 39.84 12.43
CA LYS A 84 15.44 39.91 12.53
C LYS A 84 16.08 38.80 11.72
N THR A 85 17.00 39.19 10.85
CA THR A 85 17.83 38.26 10.08
C THR A 85 18.81 37.56 11.01
N GLY A 86 18.94 36.23 10.87
CA GLY A 86 19.86 35.40 11.66
C GLY A 86 19.28 34.81 12.94
N GLU A 87 18.05 35.14 13.32
CA GLU A 87 17.34 34.41 14.37
C GLU A 87 16.85 33.05 13.84
N THR A 88 16.92 32.03 14.70
CA THR A 88 16.37 30.69 14.43
C THR A 88 15.14 30.49 15.29
N ALA A 89 14.02 30.12 14.67
CA ALA A 89 12.79 29.75 15.36
C ALA A 89 12.47 28.28 15.13
N THR A 90 12.08 27.60 16.20
CA THR A 90 11.62 26.22 16.14
C THR A 90 10.11 26.18 15.86
N VAL A 91 9.69 25.33 14.93
CA VAL A 91 8.29 25.06 14.61
C VAL A 91 8.02 23.60 14.93
N HIS A 92 7.08 23.35 15.82
CA HIS A 92 6.68 21.98 16.18
C HIS A 92 5.64 21.47 15.18
N ALA A 93 5.89 20.28 14.64
CA ALA A 93 5.08 19.67 13.61
C ALA A 93 4.80 18.21 13.95
N ASP A 94 3.79 18.02 14.79
CA ASP A 94 3.39 16.71 15.30
C ASP A 94 2.32 16.07 14.41
N TYR A 95 2.50 14.78 14.13
CA TYR A 95 1.63 14.00 13.25
C TYR A 95 1.22 12.69 13.91
N LEU A 96 -0.06 12.34 13.76
CA LEU A 96 -0.62 11.05 14.19
C LEU A 96 -1.00 10.21 12.98
N LEU A 97 -0.50 8.97 12.92
CA LEU A 97 -0.92 8.00 11.91
C LEU A 97 -2.35 7.57 12.18
N GLN A 98 -3.23 7.75 11.19
CA GLN A 98 -4.62 7.32 11.27
C GLN A 98 -4.84 6.11 10.39
N ARG A 99 -5.58 5.13 10.92
CA ARG A 99 -6.12 4.00 10.17
C ARG A 99 -7.59 4.26 9.87
N LYS A 100 -8.00 4.15 8.61
CA LYS A 100 -9.40 4.34 8.19
C LYS A 100 -9.81 3.25 7.22
N ASN A 101 -10.94 2.60 7.48
CA ASN A 101 -11.54 1.71 6.51
C ASN A 101 -11.94 2.51 5.26
N GLY A 102 -11.60 1.99 4.09
CA GLY A 102 -12.00 2.55 2.81
C GLY A 102 -13.46 2.24 2.49
N ALA A 103 -13.92 2.67 1.32
CA ALA A 103 -15.27 2.40 0.84
C ALA A 103 -15.52 0.88 0.65
N ILE A 104 -14.47 0.12 0.38
CA ILE A 104 -14.52 -1.34 0.28
C ILE A 104 -14.20 -1.90 1.68
N TYR A 105 -15.19 -2.39 2.41
CA TYR A 105 -14.94 -3.06 3.69
C TYR A 105 -15.88 -4.25 3.86
N ASN A 106 -15.30 -5.44 3.98
CA ASN A 106 -16.00 -6.73 4.02
C ASN A 106 -16.99 -6.91 2.86
N VAL A 107 -16.61 -6.49 1.66
CA VAL A 107 -17.45 -6.59 0.46
C VAL A 107 -17.21 -7.93 -0.22
N VAL A 108 -18.28 -8.68 -0.47
CA VAL A 108 -18.20 -9.93 -1.22
C VAL A 108 -18.17 -9.62 -2.72
N GLY A 109 -17.11 -10.06 -3.40
CA GLY A 109 -16.95 -9.97 -4.84
C GLY A 109 -17.05 -11.32 -5.52
N ASN A 110 -17.55 -11.33 -6.76
CA ASN A 110 -17.57 -12.53 -7.59
C ASN A 110 -16.26 -12.63 -8.39
N VAL A 111 -15.63 -13.80 -8.37
CA VAL A 111 -14.39 -14.07 -9.08
C VAL A 111 -14.69 -14.68 -10.45
N SER A 112 -14.12 -14.08 -11.49
CA SER A 112 -14.16 -14.58 -12.86
C SER A 112 -12.80 -14.33 -13.51
N ASN A 113 -12.12 -15.42 -13.89
CA ASN A 113 -10.76 -15.37 -14.45
C ASN A 113 -9.81 -14.53 -13.58
N ASN A 114 -9.30 -13.42 -14.11
CA ASN A 114 -8.35 -12.51 -13.45
C ASN A 114 -9.04 -11.31 -12.82
N ARG A 115 -10.35 -11.38 -12.55
CA ARG A 115 -11.10 -10.25 -12.01
C ARG A 115 -11.95 -10.65 -10.81
N ILE A 116 -11.92 -9.82 -9.78
CA ILE A 116 -12.97 -9.75 -8.75
C ILE A 116 -13.90 -8.60 -9.13
N MET A 117 -15.18 -8.88 -9.29
CA MET A 117 -16.22 -7.86 -9.46
C MET A 117 -16.88 -7.58 -8.12
N LEU A 118 -16.77 -6.34 -7.64
CA LEU A 118 -17.45 -5.85 -6.45
C LEU A 118 -18.67 -5.05 -6.89
N ASN A 119 -19.85 -5.54 -6.55
CA ASN A 119 -21.12 -4.89 -6.90
C ASN A 119 -22.03 -4.85 -5.67
N THR A 120 -22.17 -3.67 -5.09
CA THR A 120 -23.13 -3.33 -4.03
C THR A 120 -23.81 -2.02 -4.41
N ASP A 121 -24.85 -1.63 -3.66
CA ASP A 121 -25.61 -0.40 -3.94
C ASP A 121 -24.75 0.87 -4.09
N ASN A 122 -23.57 0.90 -3.47
CA ASN A 122 -22.66 2.05 -3.46
C ASN A 122 -21.30 1.78 -4.11
N ILE A 123 -21.05 0.56 -4.59
CA ILE A 123 -19.75 0.14 -5.12
C ILE A 123 -19.98 -0.64 -6.40
N ASN A 124 -19.49 -0.12 -7.52
CA ASN A 124 -19.41 -0.88 -8.76
C ASN A 124 -17.99 -0.74 -9.31
N MET A 125 -17.15 -1.72 -8.99
CA MET A 125 -15.75 -1.69 -9.38
C MET A 125 -15.18 -3.09 -9.56
N SER A 126 -13.96 -3.13 -10.09
CA SER A 126 -13.27 -4.39 -10.32
C SER A 126 -11.83 -4.34 -9.84
N ILE A 127 -11.36 -5.48 -9.34
CA ILE A 127 -9.97 -5.71 -8.97
C ILE A 127 -9.40 -6.67 -10.00
N LEU A 128 -8.37 -6.24 -10.73
CA LEU A 128 -7.70 -7.03 -11.75
C LEU A 128 -6.43 -7.66 -11.17
N TYR A 129 -6.26 -8.95 -11.36
CA TYR A 129 -4.99 -9.64 -11.12
C TYR A 129 -4.12 -9.56 -12.37
N ASN A 130 -2.94 -8.98 -12.24
CA ASN A 130 -1.94 -8.95 -13.30
C ASN A 130 -0.97 -10.12 -13.12
N GLU A 131 -1.10 -11.13 -13.98
CA GLU A 131 -0.28 -12.34 -13.94
C GLU A 131 1.21 -12.08 -14.27
N LYS A 132 1.52 -10.97 -14.94
CA LYS A 132 2.88 -10.67 -15.40
C LYS A 132 3.83 -10.36 -14.24
N ASP A 133 3.33 -9.69 -13.21
CA ASP A 133 4.12 -9.13 -12.12
C ASP A 133 3.57 -9.45 -10.73
N ASP A 134 2.55 -10.32 -10.64
CA ASP A 134 1.87 -10.71 -9.40
C ASP A 134 1.40 -9.47 -8.61
N THR A 135 0.58 -8.65 -9.27
CA THR A 135 -0.02 -7.45 -8.67
C THR A 135 -1.54 -7.43 -8.79
N LEU A 136 -2.18 -6.65 -7.92
CA LEU A 136 -3.57 -6.28 -8.06
C LEU A 136 -3.69 -4.84 -8.54
N ILE A 137 -4.64 -4.59 -9.43
CA ILE A 137 -4.92 -3.26 -9.97
C ILE A 137 -6.35 -2.90 -9.64
N ILE A 138 -6.51 -1.76 -8.98
CA ILE A 138 -7.80 -1.13 -8.69
C ILE A 138 -7.73 0.28 -9.26
N GLU A 139 -8.57 0.57 -10.26
CA GLU A 139 -8.49 1.83 -11.03
C GLU A 139 -7.08 2.03 -11.61
N ASP A 140 -6.35 3.05 -11.18
CA ASP A 140 -4.98 3.37 -11.57
C ASP A 140 -3.93 3.01 -10.50
N ILE A 141 -4.35 2.32 -9.43
CA ILE A 141 -3.50 1.97 -8.29
C ILE A 141 -3.04 0.52 -8.41
N VAL A 142 -1.72 0.33 -8.37
CA VAL A 142 -1.07 -0.99 -8.34
C VAL A 142 -0.76 -1.37 -6.89
N PHE A 143 -1.25 -2.54 -6.49
CA PHE A 143 -1.00 -3.15 -5.20
C PHE A 143 -0.06 -4.33 -5.36
N HIS A 144 0.98 -4.35 -4.54
CA HIS A 144 1.94 -5.44 -4.46
C HIS A 144 1.61 -6.32 -3.26
N LYS A 145 1.91 -7.61 -3.34
CA LYS A 145 1.65 -8.53 -2.22
C LYS A 145 2.45 -8.11 -0.99
N GLN A 146 1.85 -8.21 0.19
CA GLN A 146 2.53 -7.86 1.43
C GLN A 146 3.76 -8.75 1.63
N SER A 147 4.87 -8.11 1.99
CA SER A 147 6.14 -8.76 2.32
C SER A 147 6.91 -7.90 3.31
N ASP A 148 8.07 -8.37 3.75
CA ASP A 148 8.96 -7.60 4.63
C ASP A 148 9.39 -6.26 4.00
N ASP A 149 9.50 -6.20 2.67
CA ASP A 149 9.83 -4.97 1.93
C ASP A 149 8.60 -4.12 1.57
N ASN A 150 7.41 -4.72 1.62
CA ASN A 150 6.16 -4.12 1.16
C ASN A 150 5.08 -4.26 2.25
N SER A 151 5.12 -3.37 3.23
CA SER A 151 4.19 -3.32 4.36
C SER A 151 3.88 -1.88 4.73
N VAL A 152 2.83 -1.64 5.52
CA VAL A 152 2.54 -0.29 6.04
C VAL A 152 3.76 0.30 6.75
N LYS A 153 4.46 -0.50 7.56
CA LYS A 153 5.66 -0.09 8.30
C LYS A 153 6.80 0.32 7.37
N THR A 154 7.02 -0.37 6.25
CA THR A 154 8.13 -0.06 5.34
C THR A 154 7.93 1.25 4.56
N TYR A 155 6.68 1.70 4.42
CA TYR A 155 6.36 2.97 3.76
C TYR A 155 6.30 4.17 4.70
N LEU A 156 6.32 4.00 6.04
CA LEU A 156 6.29 5.13 6.98
C LEU A 156 7.42 6.13 6.74
N PRO A 157 8.70 5.74 6.56
CA PRO A 157 9.77 6.71 6.30
C PRO A 157 9.49 7.55 5.04
N LYS A 158 8.98 6.94 3.97
CA LYS A 158 8.63 7.64 2.73
C LYS A 158 7.48 8.64 2.95
N MET A 159 6.47 8.28 3.75
CA MET A 159 5.39 9.20 4.13
C MET A 159 5.92 10.38 4.95
N GLN A 160 6.74 10.10 5.96
CA GLN A 160 7.32 11.11 6.84
C GLN A 160 8.21 12.08 6.04
N ASP A 161 9.07 11.58 5.16
CA ASP A 161 9.94 12.41 4.33
C ASP A 161 9.14 13.29 3.35
N ALA A 162 8.06 12.76 2.76
CA ALA A 162 7.15 13.55 1.93
C ALA A 162 6.53 14.72 2.72
N ILE A 163 6.15 14.49 3.98
CA ILE A 163 5.61 15.52 4.88
C ILE A 163 6.68 16.55 5.24
N LYS A 164 7.90 16.13 5.61
CA LYS A 164 9.02 17.04 5.92
C LYS A 164 9.30 17.97 4.75
N ASN A 165 9.48 17.39 3.55
CA ASN A 165 9.74 18.13 2.33
C ASN A 165 8.58 19.09 2.00
N SER A 166 7.33 18.64 2.15
CA SER A 166 6.15 19.49 1.90
C SER A 166 6.13 20.72 2.82
N ASN A 167 6.41 20.57 4.12
CA ASN A 167 6.45 21.68 5.06
C ASN A 167 7.58 22.67 4.76
N ILE A 168 8.79 22.15 4.47
CA ILE A 168 9.95 22.97 4.14
C ILE A 168 9.70 23.76 2.86
N GLU A 169 9.20 23.12 1.80
CA GLU A 169 8.95 23.78 0.52
C GLU A 169 7.81 24.80 0.61
N LYS A 170 6.72 24.49 1.32
CA LYS A 170 5.64 25.47 1.58
C LYS A 170 6.15 26.70 2.32
N ASN A 171 7.02 26.50 3.30
CA ASN A 171 7.61 27.61 4.04
C ASN A 171 8.59 28.43 3.18
N LYS A 172 9.42 27.78 2.37
CA LYS A 172 10.29 28.48 1.40
C LYS A 172 9.48 29.33 0.44
N GLU A 173 8.40 28.78 -0.10
CA GLU A 173 7.51 29.49 -1.03
C GLU A 173 6.83 30.68 -0.34
N TYR A 174 6.34 30.51 0.89
CA TYR A 174 5.76 31.60 1.67
C TYR A 174 6.77 32.73 1.94
N MET A 175 8.02 32.39 2.25
CA MET A 175 9.06 33.35 2.62
C MET A 175 9.87 33.89 1.42
N LYS A 176 9.54 33.53 0.18
CA LYS A 176 10.38 33.81 -1.00
C LYS A 176 10.66 35.30 -1.20
N ASP A 177 9.65 36.14 -0.97
CA ASP A 177 9.68 37.59 -1.17
C ASP A 177 9.88 38.36 0.15
N SER A 178 10.10 37.65 1.26
CA SER A 178 10.30 38.28 2.57
C SER A 178 11.64 39.02 2.63
N PHE A 179 11.58 40.30 2.99
CA PHE A 179 12.76 41.15 3.23
C PHE A 179 13.61 40.63 4.39
N GLN A 180 12.99 39.98 5.38
CA GLN A 180 13.64 39.35 6.52
C GLN A 180 13.49 37.84 6.41
N LYS A 181 14.61 37.14 6.61
CA LYS A 181 14.71 35.69 6.41
C LYS A 181 15.17 35.04 7.71
N PRO A 182 14.28 34.88 8.71
CA PRO A 182 14.57 34.04 9.86
C PRO A 182 14.84 32.60 9.39
N THR A 183 15.68 31.90 10.14
CA THR A 183 15.87 30.46 9.92
C THR A 183 14.73 29.74 10.64
N ILE A 184 13.92 28.99 9.90
CA ILE A 184 12.85 28.18 10.48
C ILE A 184 13.33 26.74 10.55
N GLN A 185 13.46 26.22 11.76
CA GLN A 185 13.82 24.84 12.03
C GLN A 185 12.57 24.08 12.42
N PHE A 186 12.17 23.11 11.59
CA PHE A 186 11.07 22.23 11.93
C PHE A 186 11.54 21.12 12.87
N ASP A 187 10.76 20.90 13.92
CA ASP A 187 10.88 19.80 14.86
C ASP A 187 9.68 18.86 14.64
N PHE A 188 9.95 17.69 14.07
CA PHE A 188 8.91 16.77 13.62
C PHE A 188 8.77 15.59 14.57
N THR A 189 7.54 15.32 14.99
CA THR A 189 7.17 14.11 15.73
C THR A 189 6.15 13.30 14.95
N TYR A 190 6.31 11.98 14.94
CA TYR A 190 5.36 11.06 14.32
C TYR A 190 4.93 10.01 15.35
N ASP A 191 3.63 9.95 15.62
CA ASP A 191 3.01 8.87 16.40
C ASP A 191 2.42 7.83 15.43
N ASP A 192 3.07 6.68 15.33
CA ASP A 192 2.65 5.52 14.55
C ASP A 192 2.28 4.31 15.44
N SER A 193 2.06 4.54 16.74
CA SER A 193 1.75 3.52 17.75
C SER A 193 0.49 2.70 17.45
N ILE A 194 -0.38 3.19 16.56
CA ILE A 194 -1.53 2.43 16.03
C ILE A 194 -1.12 1.09 15.37
N LEU A 195 0.15 0.95 14.97
CA LEU A 195 0.70 -0.28 14.37
C LEU A 195 1.36 -1.22 15.40
N ASP A 196 1.44 -0.83 16.67
CA ASP A 196 2.04 -1.64 17.74
C ASP A 196 1.03 -2.64 18.34
N GLY A 197 -0.26 -2.41 18.14
CA GLY A 197 -1.35 -3.29 18.59
C GLY A 197 -1.77 -4.38 17.59
N ALA A 198 -1.07 -4.52 16.45
CA ALA A 198 -1.37 -5.54 15.44
C ALA A 198 -0.45 -6.76 15.62
N HIS A 199 -0.71 -7.55 16.66
CA HIS A 199 -0.10 -8.87 16.89
C HIS A 199 -1.21 -9.92 17.08
#